data_AF-A0A1H1JG78-F1
#
_entry.id   AF-A0A1H1JG78-F1
#
_cell.length_a   1.000
_cell.length_b   1.000
_cell.length_c   1.000
_cell.angle_alpha   90.00
_cell.angle_beta   90.00
_cell.angle_gamma   90.00
#
_symmetry.space_group_name_H-M   'P 1'
#
loop_
_entity.id
_entity.type
_entity.pdbx_description
1 polymer ?
#
loop_
_entity_poly.entity_id
_entity_poly.type
_entity_poly.pdbx_seq_one_letter_code
_entity_poly.pdbx_strand_id
1 'polypeptide(L)'
;MSDILLEQLLKPLAEFYDHADVVEVRMSEPQKIIIERRNLENRTGEQDAPRLTHFQLVKICRALAYSKGLRFSEDEHPKVSTTLPDGHRFECLMGAASSGHLSLSIRCKHPHKISFANMGLDDEMVDFILNALERQANIVISGGTNTGKTTLLNKLLSHLPQERRVVSVEDTPELEVDRFRDGVALFAARDASQGIGLQSWQQLYEHMMRISPESIIFGEISTQNAFNALNVLNTGARGWMCSVHADRPEMVSARFQANIDASGEKLDADYFMRQMVDLVIHITRDLSGKRSITDIWEMKNDTYVMRNGEILDREMAA
;
A
#
# COMPACT_ATOMS: atom_id res chain seq x y z
N MET A 1 10.31 19.81 -16.41
CA MET A 1 11.42 19.95 -15.45
C MET A 1 12.32 18.75 -15.71
N SER A 2 13.61 18.92 -16.00
CA SER A 2 14.50 17.74 -16.13
C SER A 2 14.60 17.06 -14.76
N ASP A 3 14.68 15.72 -14.73
CA ASP A 3 14.76 14.96 -13.47
C ASP A 3 15.90 15.46 -12.56
N ILE A 4 17.00 15.89 -13.17
CA ILE A 4 18.16 16.49 -12.50
C ILE A 4 17.80 17.73 -11.67
N LEU A 5 16.90 18.61 -12.15
CA LEU A 5 16.52 19.82 -11.42
C LEU A 5 15.66 19.48 -10.20
N LEU A 6 14.75 18.51 -10.35
CA LEU A 6 13.92 18.03 -9.24
C LEU A 6 14.79 17.38 -8.15
N GLU A 7 15.73 16.51 -8.55
CA GLU A 7 16.69 15.91 -7.62
C GLU A 7 17.49 16.97 -6.85
N GLN A 8 18.02 17.99 -7.53
CA GLN A 8 18.75 19.08 -6.87
C GLN A 8 17.89 19.85 -5.87
N LEU A 9 16.61 20.07 -6.18
CA LEU A 9 15.69 20.77 -5.29
C LEU A 9 15.34 19.94 -4.04
N LEU A 10 15.31 18.61 -4.18
CA LEU A 10 15.01 17.69 -3.10
C LEU A 10 16.19 17.43 -2.16
N LYS A 11 17.44 17.72 -2.56
CA LYS A 11 18.64 17.48 -1.74
C LYS A 11 18.54 17.92 -0.28
N PRO A 12 18.02 19.13 0.06
CA PRO A 12 17.90 19.54 1.46
C PRO A 12 16.93 18.69 2.27
N LEU A 13 15.95 18.05 1.62
CA LEU A 13 15.00 17.15 2.26
C LEU A 13 15.55 15.72 2.32
N ALA A 14 16.28 15.30 1.28
CA ALA A 14 16.88 13.97 1.13
C ALA A 14 17.85 13.59 2.26
N GLU A 15 18.57 14.56 2.83
CA GLU A 15 19.45 14.36 3.99
C GLU A 15 18.76 13.69 5.19
N PHE A 16 17.44 13.79 5.27
CA PHE A 16 16.67 13.26 6.40
C PHE A 16 15.95 11.95 6.10
N TYR A 17 15.73 11.59 4.83
CA TYR A 17 15.02 10.37 4.44
C TYR A 17 15.90 9.32 3.74
N ASP A 18 17.09 9.66 3.22
CA ASP A 18 17.89 8.72 2.40
C ASP A 18 18.42 7.51 3.18
N HIS A 19 18.60 7.64 4.49
CA HIS A 19 19.25 6.61 5.28
C HIS A 19 18.31 5.40 5.50
N ALA A 20 18.77 4.18 5.20
CA ALA A 20 17.94 2.98 5.10
C ALA A 20 17.20 2.55 6.40
N ASP A 21 17.58 3.09 7.56
CA ASP A 21 16.91 2.86 8.84
C ASP A 21 15.74 3.82 9.08
N VAL A 22 15.55 4.86 8.27
CA VAL A 22 14.50 5.85 8.45
C VAL A 22 13.15 5.23 8.09
N VAL A 23 12.13 5.51 8.90
CA VAL A 23 10.76 5.02 8.73
C VAL A 23 9.86 6.15 8.30
N GLU A 24 9.96 7.28 8.99
CA GLU A 24 9.12 8.44 8.77
C GLU A 24 9.90 9.72 9.04
N VAL A 25 9.67 10.73 8.23
CA VAL A 25 10.16 12.10 8.44
C VAL A 25 8.94 12.99 8.56
N ARG A 26 8.85 13.78 9.63
CA ARG A 26 7.71 14.67 9.91
C ARG A 26 8.17 16.08 10.18
N MET A 27 7.35 17.05 9.80
CA MET A 27 7.62 18.46 10.03
C MET A 27 6.30 19.22 10.23
N SER A 28 6.18 19.90 11.37
CA SER A 28 5.01 20.73 11.72
C SER A 28 5.31 22.22 11.70
N GLU A 29 6.59 22.59 11.65
CA GLU A 29 7.07 23.96 11.49
C GLU A 29 8.34 23.97 10.63
N PRO A 30 8.62 25.02 9.85
CA PRO A 30 9.83 25.09 9.05
C PRO A 30 11.10 24.94 9.90
N GLN A 31 12.13 24.37 9.28
CA GLN A 31 13.47 24.23 9.85
C GLN A 31 13.61 23.29 11.06
N LYS A 32 12.56 22.62 11.51
CA LYS A 32 12.65 21.55 12.52
C LYS A 32 12.02 20.27 12.02
N ILE A 33 12.74 19.17 12.17
CA ILE A 33 12.32 17.90 11.60
C ILE A 33 12.35 16.80 12.66
N ILE A 34 11.33 15.95 12.64
CA ILE A 34 11.20 14.79 13.50
C ILE A 34 11.41 13.55 12.64
N ILE A 35 12.38 12.71 13.00
CA ILE A 35 12.73 11.51 12.25
C ILE A 35 12.45 10.29 13.11
N GLU A 36 11.66 9.35 12.57
CA GLU A 36 11.51 8.00 13.13
C GLU A 36 12.51 7.05 12.46
N ARG A 37 13.28 6.29 13.24
CA ARG A 37 14.24 5.27 12.78
C ARG A 37 13.90 3.87 13.32
N ARG A 38 14.36 2.84 12.61
CA ARG A 38 14.26 1.42 12.99
C ARG A 38 15.30 1.09 14.06
N ASN A 39 14.97 0.13 14.94
CA ASN A 39 15.92 -0.55 15.83
C ASN A 39 16.73 0.35 16.79
N LEU A 40 16.21 1.52 17.17
CA LEU A 40 16.82 2.39 18.18
C LEU A 40 15.95 2.47 19.44
N GLU A 41 16.59 2.42 20.61
CA GLU A 41 15.98 2.87 21.87
C GLU A 41 15.78 4.39 21.75
N ASN A 42 14.54 4.87 21.82
CA ASN A 42 14.10 6.19 21.32
C ASN A 42 14.09 6.29 19.79
N ARG A 43 13.11 5.61 19.19
CA ARG A 43 12.89 5.55 17.74
C ARG A 43 12.66 6.91 17.07
N THR A 44 12.39 7.98 17.83
CA THR A 44 12.05 9.30 17.31
C THR A 44 13.01 10.36 17.85
N GLY A 45 13.58 11.18 16.98
CA GLY A 45 14.45 12.30 17.36
C GLY A 45 14.14 13.57 16.56
N GLU A 46 14.32 14.72 17.20
CA GLU A 46 14.22 16.05 16.56
C GLU A 46 15.62 16.50 16.08
N GLN A 47 15.67 17.14 14.92
CA GLN A 47 16.90 17.69 14.32
C GLN A 47 16.62 19.06 13.69
N ASP A 48 17.64 19.92 13.69
CA ASP A 48 17.61 21.19 12.97
C ASP A 48 17.77 20.96 11.46
N ALA A 49 16.92 21.63 10.68
CA ALA A 49 16.92 21.57 9.22
C ALA A 49 16.94 22.99 8.62
N PRO A 50 17.99 23.81 8.86
CA PRO A 50 17.98 25.25 8.57
C PRO A 50 17.71 25.59 7.09
N ARG A 51 17.98 24.67 6.17
CA ARG A 51 17.74 24.82 4.72
C ARG A 51 16.29 24.55 4.31
N LEU A 52 15.49 23.88 5.14
CA LEU A 52 14.07 23.63 4.93
C LEU A 52 13.23 24.81 5.45
N THR A 53 13.48 25.98 4.87
CA THR A 53 12.67 27.18 5.11
C THR A 53 11.30 27.02 4.48
N HIS A 54 10.33 27.83 4.93
CA HIS A 54 9.00 27.88 4.31
C HIS A 54 9.07 28.04 2.78
N PHE A 55 9.88 28.99 2.30
CA PHE A 55 10.10 29.21 0.87
C PHE A 55 10.66 27.98 0.14
N GLN A 56 11.58 27.25 0.77
CA GLN A 56 12.14 26.03 0.18
C GLN A 56 11.09 24.92 0.10
N LEU A 57 10.29 24.74 1.15
CA LEU A 57 9.23 23.74 1.16
C LEU A 57 8.17 24.05 0.10
N VAL A 58 7.76 25.31 -0.05
CA VAL A 58 6.83 25.73 -1.12
C VAL A 58 7.38 25.40 -2.50
N LYS A 59 8.68 25.62 -2.75
CA LYS A 59 9.33 25.24 -4.00
C LYS A 59 9.28 23.73 -4.23
N ILE A 60 9.62 22.94 -3.21
CA ILE A 60 9.58 21.47 -3.26
C ILE A 60 8.16 21.00 -3.61
N CYS A 61 7.13 21.48 -2.90
CA CYS A 61 5.74 21.14 -3.15
C CYS A 61 5.29 21.50 -4.58
N ARG A 62 5.63 22.70 -5.08
CA ARG A 62 5.33 23.10 -6.47
C ARG A 62 5.99 22.19 -7.50
N ALA A 63 7.27 21.88 -7.31
CA ALA A 63 8.03 21.05 -8.24
C ALA A 63 7.52 19.61 -8.27
N LEU A 64 7.27 19.02 -7.10
CA LEU A 64 6.68 17.68 -6.98
C LEU A 64 5.30 17.64 -7.63
N ALA A 65 4.42 18.60 -7.30
CA ALA A 65 3.09 18.66 -7.89
C ALA A 65 3.15 18.74 -9.42
N TYR A 66 3.97 19.64 -9.98
CA TYR A 66 4.13 19.79 -11.42
C TYR A 66 4.66 18.52 -12.09
N SER A 67 5.66 17.85 -11.48
CA SER A 67 6.23 16.61 -12.03
C SER A 67 5.23 15.45 -12.11
N LYS A 68 4.15 15.51 -11.33
CA LYS A 68 3.13 14.46 -11.23
C LYS A 68 1.78 14.89 -11.83
N GLY A 69 1.74 16.03 -12.54
CA GLY A 69 0.51 16.56 -13.12
C GLY A 69 -0.52 17.05 -12.11
N LEU A 70 -0.11 17.28 -10.85
CA LEU A 70 -0.93 17.80 -9.76
C LEU A 70 -0.85 19.34 -9.71
N ARG A 71 -1.74 19.96 -8.92
CA ARG A 71 -1.75 21.40 -8.65
C ARG A 71 -1.34 21.68 -7.22
N PHE A 72 -0.62 22.77 -7.00
CA PHE A 72 -0.29 23.25 -5.66
C PHE A 72 -0.17 24.77 -5.64
N SER A 73 -0.91 25.39 -4.72
CA SER A 73 -0.79 26.79 -4.31
C SER A 73 -1.24 26.88 -2.86
N GLU A 74 -0.59 27.72 -2.07
CA GLU A 74 -0.91 27.80 -0.63
C GLU A 74 -2.33 28.30 -0.36
N ASP A 75 -2.88 29.10 -1.29
CA ASP A 75 -4.19 29.74 -1.13
C ASP A 75 -5.35 28.89 -1.67
N GLU A 76 -5.17 28.18 -2.80
CA GLU A 76 -6.27 27.47 -3.49
C GLU A 76 -6.14 25.94 -3.42
N HIS A 77 -4.91 25.43 -3.45
CA HIS A 77 -4.62 24.00 -3.47
C HIS A 77 -3.47 23.65 -2.50
N PRO A 78 -3.66 23.83 -1.18
CA PRO A 78 -2.58 23.79 -0.19
C PRO A 78 -2.00 22.40 0.11
N LYS A 79 -2.50 21.34 -0.55
CA LYS A 79 -2.16 19.95 -0.27
C LYS A 79 -1.44 19.31 -1.46
N VAL A 80 -0.28 18.70 -1.21
CA VAL A 80 0.42 17.81 -2.14
C VAL A 80 0.46 16.42 -1.54
N SER A 81 -0.09 15.46 -2.27
CA SER A 81 -0.17 14.05 -1.88
C SER A 81 0.41 13.23 -3.02
N THR A 82 1.64 12.73 -2.89
CA THR A 82 2.36 12.11 -4.00
C THR A 82 3.50 11.17 -3.56
N THR A 83 4.35 10.76 -4.49
CA THR A 83 5.60 10.04 -4.22
C THR A 83 6.82 10.82 -4.69
N LEU A 84 7.89 10.74 -3.90
CA LEU A 84 9.21 11.21 -4.27
C LEU A 84 9.82 10.34 -5.39
N PRO A 85 10.85 10.81 -6.11
CA PRO A 85 11.48 10.05 -7.20
C PRO A 85 12.01 8.67 -6.80
N ASP A 86 12.42 8.50 -5.55
CA ASP A 86 12.88 7.25 -4.93
C ASP A 86 11.75 6.33 -4.44
N GLY A 87 10.49 6.72 -4.63
CA GLY A 87 9.31 5.95 -4.26
C GLY A 87 8.84 6.15 -2.81
N HIS A 88 9.44 7.07 -2.05
CA HIS A 88 8.92 7.41 -0.72
C HIS A 88 7.59 8.16 -0.83
N ARG A 89 6.61 7.87 0.05
CA ARG A 89 5.34 8.61 0.07
C ARG A 89 5.58 9.99 0.65
N PHE A 90 5.03 11.02 0.02
CA PHE A 90 5.13 12.41 0.44
C PHE A 90 3.74 13.02 0.59
N GLU A 91 3.44 13.49 1.79
CA GLU A 91 2.24 14.27 2.11
C GLU A 91 2.67 15.62 2.66
N CYS A 92 2.13 16.70 2.11
CA CYS A 92 2.35 18.04 2.65
C CYS A 92 1.08 18.89 2.54
N LEU A 93 0.68 19.49 3.65
CA LEU A 93 -0.37 20.49 3.75
C LEU A 93 0.24 21.79 4.27
N MET A 94 -0.02 22.91 3.58
CA MET A 94 0.45 24.24 3.97
C MET A 94 -0.72 25.22 4.20
N GLY A 95 -0.45 26.34 4.84
CA GLY A 95 -1.43 27.42 5.00
C GLY A 95 -2.38 27.23 6.18
N ALA A 96 -3.54 27.89 6.14
CA ALA A 96 -4.42 28.05 7.30
C ALA A 96 -5.08 26.75 7.82
N ALA A 97 -5.00 25.65 7.06
CA ALA A 97 -5.55 24.36 7.46
C ALA A 97 -4.68 23.60 8.48
N SER A 98 -3.50 24.12 8.85
CA SER A 98 -2.63 23.57 9.90
C SER A 98 -2.34 24.64 10.96
N SER A 99 -2.33 24.26 12.24
CA SER A 99 -2.05 25.16 13.38
C SER A 99 -0.63 25.75 13.35
N GLY A 100 0.32 25.08 12.70
CA GLY A 100 1.69 25.56 12.45
C GLY A 100 1.91 26.08 11.02
N HIS A 101 0.84 26.25 10.24
CA HIS A 101 0.86 26.54 8.80
C HIS A 101 1.57 25.50 7.93
N LEU A 102 1.98 24.38 8.51
CA LEU A 102 2.67 23.27 7.86
C LEU A 102 2.28 21.94 8.52
N SER A 103 2.09 20.92 7.71
CA SER A 103 2.06 19.52 8.12
C SER A 103 2.66 18.71 6.99
N LEU A 104 3.86 18.19 7.18
CA LEU A 104 4.59 17.39 6.21
C LEU A 104 4.93 16.03 6.82
N SER A 105 4.66 14.96 6.07
CA SER A 105 5.08 13.59 6.39
C SER A 105 5.67 12.93 5.16
N ILE A 106 6.81 12.27 5.34
CA ILE A 106 7.43 11.39 4.35
C ILE A 106 7.50 10.00 4.96
N ARG A 107 6.78 9.05 4.36
CA ARG A 107 6.87 7.65 4.75
C ARG A 107 7.88 6.95 3.86
N CYS A 108 8.99 6.54 4.46
CA CYS A 108 10.15 6.04 3.73
C CYS A 108 9.95 4.57 3.36
N LYS A 109 10.03 4.28 2.05
CA LYS A 109 10.01 2.94 1.48
C LYS A 109 11.45 2.50 1.19
N HIS A 110 12.17 2.08 2.23
CA HIS A 110 13.47 1.45 2.02
C HIS A 110 13.32 -0.05 1.71
N PRO A 111 14.06 -0.58 0.72
CA PRO A 111 14.09 -2.01 0.42
C PRO A 111 14.46 -2.78 1.68
N HIS A 112 13.56 -3.66 2.11
CA HIS A 112 13.84 -4.61 3.18
C HIS A 112 13.59 -6.00 2.64
N LYS A 113 14.64 -6.82 2.57
CA LYS A 113 14.49 -8.22 2.20
C LYS A 113 13.74 -8.93 3.32
N ILE A 114 12.50 -9.28 3.07
CA ILE A 114 11.71 -10.15 3.93
C ILE A 114 11.79 -11.58 3.42
N SER A 115 11.86 -12.53 4.34
CA SER A 115 11.67 -13.96 4.08
C SER A 115 10.44 -14.44 4.82
N PHE A 116 9.79 -15.48 4.31
CA PHE A 116 8.67 -16.11 5.01
C PHE A 116 9.10 -16.70 6.37
N ALA A 117 10.31 -17.25 6.44
CA ALA A 117 10.92 -17.68 7.71
C ALA A 117 10.98 -16.55 8.76
N ASN A 118 11.39 -15.33 8.35
CA ASN A 118 11.41 -14.18 9.27
C ASN A 118 10.00 -13.73 9.70
N MET A 119 8.96 -14.13 8.95
CA MET A 119 7.54 -13.90 9.25
C MET A 119 6.91 -15.05 10.03
N GLY A 120 7.68 -16.06 10.43
CA GLY A 120 7.21 -17.16 11.28
C GLY A 120 6.60 -18.33 10.53
N LEU A 121 6.82 -18.45 9.22
CA LEU A 121 6.42 -19.63 8.44
C LEU A 121 7.57 -20.63 8.31
N ASP A 122 7.26 -21.91 8.43
CA ASP A 122 8.15 -23.01 8.04
C ASP A 122 8.03 -23.32 6.54
N ASP A 123 8.86 -24.24 6.05
CA ASP A 123 8.92 -24.57 4.62
C ASP A 123 7.59 -25.15 4.10
N GLU A 124 6.89 -25.94 4.91
CA GLU A 124 5.59 -26.53 4.57
C GLU A 124 4.52 -25.44 4.36
N MET A 125 4.43 -24.46 5.25
CA MET A 125 3.51 -23.34 5.10
C MET A 125 3.89 -22.40 3.95
N VAL A 126 5.18 -22.29 3.64
CA VAL A 126 5.63 -21.57 2.45
C VAL A 126 5.14 -22.29 1.20
N ASP A 127 5.37 -23.60 1.09
CA ASP A 127 4.95 -24.40 -0.06
C ASP A 127 3.41 -24.35 -0.24
N PHE A 128 2.64 -24.40 0.85
CA PHE A 128 1.19 -24.22 0.80
C PHE A 128 0.78 -22.89 0.12
N ILE A 129 1.38 -21.76 0.55
CA ILE A 129 1.10 -20.45 -0.04
C ILE A 129 1.55 -20.39 -1.50
N LEU A 130 2.72 -20.92 -1.82
CA LEU A 130 3.24 -20.91 -3.19
C LEU A 130 2.37 -21.75 -4.14
N ASN A 131 1.91 -22.92 -3.68
CA ASN A 131 0.96 -23.75 -4.42
C ASN A 131 -0.38 -23.02 -4.67
N ALA A 132 -0.86 -22.24 -3.70
CA ALA A 132 -2.05 -21.41 -3.89
C ALA A 132 -1.82 -20.32 -4.96
N LEU A 133 -0.66 -19.66 -4.96
CA LEU A 133 -0.30 -18.66 -5.98
C LEU A 133 -0.19 -19.27 -7.40
N GLU A 134 0.38 -20.47 -7.51
CA GLU A 134 0.47 -21.22 -8.78
C GLU A 134 -0.92 -21.53 -9.33
N ARG A 135 -1.85 -21.96 -8.46
CA ARG A 135 -3.26 -22.21 -8.78
C ARG A 135 -4.10 -20.95 -9.01
N GLN A 136 -3.47 -19.78 -9.01
CA GLN A 136 -4.11 -18.47 -9.17
C GLN A 136 -5.22 -18.23 -8.12
N ALA A 137 -4.96 -18.61 -6.87
CA ALA A 137 -5.84 -18.33 -5.75
C ALA A 137 -6.08 -16.82 -5.59
N ASN A 138 -7.28 -16.46 -5.17
CA ASN A 138 -7.65 -15.11 -4.79
C ASN A 138 -7.31 -14.89 -3.31
N ILE A 139 -6.41 -13.96 -3.01
CA ILE A 139 -5.79 -13.82 -1.69
C ILE A 139 -6.01 -12.42 -1.11
N VAL A 140 -6.50 -12.36 0.12
CA VAL A 140 -6.58 -11.12 0.90
C VAL A 140 -5.51 -11.11 1.97
N ILE A 141 -4.68 -10.07 1.99
CA ILE A 141 -3.75 -9.82 3.10
C ILE A 141 -4.42 -8.87 4.09
N SER A 142 -4.63 -9.33 5.31
CA SER A 142 -5.24 -8.54 6.37
C SER A 142 -4.26 -8.22 7.50
N GLY A 143 -4.54 -7.15 8.26
CA GLY A 143 -3.71 -6.76 9.39
C GLY A 143 -3.87 -5.29 9.76
N GLY A 144 -3.40 -4.93 10.95
CA GLY A 144 -3.45 -3.57 11.46
C GLY A 144 -2.60 -2.56 10.68
N THR A 145 -2.52 -1.35 11.21
CA THR A 145 -1.68 -0.30 10.64
C THR A 145 -0.20 -0.64 10.83
N ASN A 146 0.61 -0.45 9.78
CA ASN A 146 2.06 -0.67 9.80
C ASN A 146 2.53 -2.11 10.10
N THR A 147 1.65 -3.11 9.94
CA THR A 147 2.01 -4.53 10.08
C THR A 147 2.78 -5.10 8.90
N GLY A 148 2.87 -4.40 7.77
CA GLY A 148 3.66 -4.80 6.60
C GLY A 148 2.87 -5.47 5.47
N LYS A 149 1.55 -5.23 5.40
CA LYS A 149 0.65 -5.82 4.38
C LYS A 149 1.16 -5.66 2.94
N THR A 150 1.44 -4.43 2.48
CA THR A 150 1.94 -4.20 1.11
C THR A 150 3.33 -4.82 0.88
N THR A 151 4.14 -4.95 1.93
CA THR A 151 5.44 -5.64 1.84
C THR A 151 5.24 -7.13 1.61
N LEU A 152 4.32 -7.77 2.35
CA LEU A 152 3.95 -9.16 2.12
C LEU A 152 3.32 -9.34 0.74
N LEU A 153 2.48 -8.41 0.29
CA LEU A 153 1.87 -8.43 -1.05
C LEU A 153 2.95 -8.44 -2.15
N ASN A 154 3.92 -7.52 -2.08
CA ASN A 154 5.07 -7.51 -2.99
C ASN A 154 5.94 -8.78 -2.89
N LYS A 155 6.03 -9.39 -1.70
CA LYS A 155 6.70 -10.68 -1.54
C LYS A 155 5.96 -11.80 -2.26
N LEU A 156 4.63 -11.89 -2.15
CA LEU A 156 3.84 -12.86 -2.93
C LEU A 156 3.99 -12.61 -4.44
N LEU A 157 3.96 -11.36 -4.88
CA LEU A 157 4.23 -11.01 -6.28
C LEU A 157 5.60 -11.48 -6.76
N SER A 158 6.63 -11.46 -5.90
CA SER A 158 7.97 -11.95 -6.28
C SER A 158 8.04 -13.45 -6.58
N HIS A 159 7.01 -14.22 -6.22
CA HIS A 159 6.90 -15.64 -6.50
C HIS A 159 6.00 -15.97 -7.69
N LEU A 160 5.36 -14.97 -8.31
CA LEU A 160 4.60 -15.18 -9.54
C LEU A 160 5.53 -15.33 -10.76
N PRO A 161 5.13 -16.09 -11.81
CA PRO A 161 5.90 -16.21 -13.04
C PRO A 161 6.12 -14.84 -13.72
N GLN A 162 7.33 -14.58 -14.20
CA GLN A 162 7.70 -13.29 -14.83
C GLN A 162 6.93 -12.97 -16.12
N GLU A 163 6.44 -14.01 -16.81
CA GLU A 163 5.65 -13.88 -18.05
C GLU A 163 4.16 -13.65 -17.77
N ARG A 164 3.70 -13.73 -16.51
CA ARG A 164 2.30 -13.52 -16.15
C ARG A 164 1.95 -12.04 -16.34
N ARG A 165 0.83 -11.76 -17.01
CA ARG A 165 0.31 -10.41 -17.12
C ARG A 165 -0.33 -9.95 -15.82
N VAL A 166 0.34 -9.04 -15.10
CA VAL A 166 -0.09 -8.54 -13.79
C VAL A 166 -0.49 -7.08 -13.91
N VAL A 167 -1.72 -6.77 -13.49
CA VAL A 167 -2.22 -5.39 -13.43
C VAL A 167 -2.38 -4.99 -11.97
N SER A 168 -1.66 -3.96 -11.53
CA SER A 168 -1.92 -3.32 -10.23
C SER A 168 -2.82 -2.10 -10.39
N VAL A 169 -3.64 -1.83 -9.37
CA VAL A 169 -4.42 -0.61 -9.26
C VAL A 169 -4.25 -0.01 -7.87
N GLU A 170 -3.78 1.23 -7.83
CA GLU A 170 -3.45 1.93 -6.59
C GLU A 170 -3.76 3.43 -6.70
N ASP A 171 -3.93 4.13 -5.58
CA ASP A 171 -3.89 5.59 -5.54
C ASP A 171 -2.48 6.13 -5.21
N THR A 172 -1.61 5.24 -4.72
CA THR A 172 -0.23 5.48 -4.35
C THR A 172 0.61 4.33 -4.92
N PRO A 173 1.62 4.60 -5.76
CA PRO A 173 2.46 3.53 -6.28
C PRO A 173 3.23 2.85 -5.16
N GLU A 174 2.93 1.58 -4.89
CA GLU A 174 3.68 0.75 -3.95
C GLU A 174 4.00 -0.64 -4.47
N LEU A 175 3.19 -1.17 -5.39
CA LEU A 175 3.35 -2.50 -5.95
C LEU A 175 4.40 -2.51 -7.06
N GLU A 176 5.34 -3.45 -6.94
CA GLU A 176 6.50 -3.61 -7.82
C GLU A 176 6.16 -4.52 -8.99
N VAL A 177 5.17 -4.12 -9.81
CA VAL A 177 4.75 -4.89 -10.99
C VAL A 177 5.66 -4.71 -12.20
N ASP A 178 6.56 -3.74 -12.16
CA ASP A 178 7.62 -3.51 -13.15
C ASP A 178 8.61 -4.67 -13.28
N ARG A 179 8.64 -5.58 -12.30
CA ARG A 179 9.38 -6.84 -12.41
C ARG A 179 8.88 -7.73 -13.54
N PHE A 180 7.57 -7.73 -13.79
CA PHE A 180 6.94 -8.59 -14.78
C PHE A 180 7.19 -8.05 -16.19
N ARG A 181 7.33 -8.96 -17.16
CA ARG A 181 7.47 -8.57 -18.56
C ARG A 181 6.24 -7.84 -19.10
N ASP A 182 5.05 -8.23 -18.65
CA ASP A 182 3.76 -7.62 -18.96
C ASP A 182 3.08 -7.10 -17.68
N GLY A 183 3.83 -6.30 -16.91
CA GLY A 183 3.35 -5.60 -15.73
C GLY A 183 2.76 -4.23 -16.07
N VAL A 184 1.54 -3.96 -15.60
CA VAL A 184 0.84 -2.68 -15.82
C VAL A 184 0.43 -2.10 -14.48
N ALA A 185 0.89 -0.89 -14.16
CA ALA A 185 0.44 -0.14 -12.97
C ALA A 185 -0.57 0.94 -13.36
N LEU A 186 -1.77 0.86 -12.80
CA LEU A 186 -2.85 1.83 -12.99
C LEU A 186 -3.01 2.68 -11.73
N PHE A 187 -3.17 4.00 -11.91
CA PHE A 187 -3.24 4.95 -10.81
C PHE A 187 -4.55 5.73 -10.79
N ALA A 188 -5.31 5.57 -9.70
CA ALA A 188 -6.56 6.27 -9.48
C ALA A 188 -6.33 7.70 -8.95
N ALA A 189 -7.20 8.62 -9.33
CA ALA A 189 -7.26 9.94 -8.70
C ALA A 189 -7.70 9.81 -7.23
N ARG A 190 -6.96 10.45 -6.31
CA ARG A 190 -7.30 10.48 -4.87
C ARG A 190 -8.49 11.37 -4.56
N ASP A 191 -8.58 12.49 -5.28
CA ASP A 191 -9.60 13.51 -5.14
C ASP A 191 -10.04 13.99 -6.53
N ALA A 192 -11.31 14.39 -6.69
CA ALA A 192 -11.84 14.90 -7.96
C ALA A 192 -11.12 16.16 -8.48
N SER A 193 -10.40 16.88 -7.61
CA SER A 193 -9.64 18.09 -7.92
C SER A 193 -8.16 17.82 -8.23
N GLN A 194 -7.67 16.58 -8.07
CA GLN A 194 -6.25 16.25 -8.20
C GLN A 194 -5.94 15.49 -9.50
N GLY A 195 -5.13 16.13 -10.35
CA GLY A 195 -4.39 15.47 -11.43
C GLY A 195 -4.98 15.64 -12.83
N ILE A 196 -4.23 16.28 -13.73
CA ILE A 196 -4.55 16.26 -15.15
C ILE A 196 -4.31 14.84 -15.68
N GLY A 197 -5.37 14.17 -16.15
CA GLY A 197 -5.28 12.87 -16.81
C GLY A 197 -5.48 11.63 -15.91
N LEU A 198 -5.54 11.80 -14.58
CA LEU A 198 -5.90 10.68 -13.68
C LEU A 198 -7.37 10.29 -13.87
N GLN A 199 -7.65 9.00 -13.71
CA GLN A 199 -8.97 8.40 -13.86
C GLN A 199 -9.55 7.99 -12.51
N SER A 200 -10.88 7.93 -12.39
CA SER A 200 -11.54 7.40 -11.20
C SER A 200 -11.36 5.88 -11.08
N TRP A 201 -11.58 5.33 -9.89
CA TRP A 201 -11.61 3.88 -9.67
C TRP A 201 -12.58 3.15 -10.60
N GLN A 202 -13.74 3.76 -10.89
CA GLN A 202 -14.72 3.24 -11.83
C GLN A 202 -14.19 3.17 -13.27
N GLN A 203 -13.53 4.23 -13.74
CA GLN A 203 -12.94 4.27 -15.08
C GLN A 203 -11.80 3.27 -15.22
N LEU A 204 -10.98 3.09 -14.18
CA LEU A 204 -9.92 2.07 -14.16
C LEU A 204 -10.48 0.65 -14.15
N TYR A 205 -11.56 0.41 -13.41
CA TYR A 205 -12.30 -0.86 -13.47
C TYR A 205 -12.74 -1.19 -14.91
N GLU A 206 -13.39 -0.24 -15.59
CA GLU A 206 -13.83 -0.41 -16.97
C GLU A 206 -12.66 -0.66 -17.94
N HIS A 207 -11.50 -0.04 -17.69
CA HIS A 207 -10.29 -0.28 -18.46
C HIS A 207 -9.73 -1.69 -18.22
N MET A 208 -9.62 -2.13 -16.97
CA MET A 208 -9.11 -3.45 -16.60
C MET A 208 -9.87 -4.59 -17.29
N MET A 209 -11.18 -4.45 -17.41
CA MET A 209 -12.03 -5.46 -18.06
C MET A 209 -11.80 -5.56 -19.58
N ARG A 210 -10.99 -4.68 -20.17
CA ARG A 210 -10.69 -4.63 -21.62
C ARG A 210 -9.22 -4.90 -21.95
N ILE A 211 -8.37 -5.12 -20.94
CA ILE A 211 -6.93 -5.38 -21.13
C ILE A 211 -6.51 -6.79 -20.72
N SER A 212 -7.48 -7.70 -20.53
CA SER A 212 -7.26 -9.15 -20.33
C SER A 212 -6.13 -9.50 -19.35
N PRO A 213 -6.17 -9.01 -18.10
CA PRO A 213 -5.18 -9.35 -17.08
C PRO A 213 -5.27 -10.84 -16.68
N GLU A 214 -4.13 -11.45 -16.35
CA GLU A 214 -4.09 -12.77 -15.71
C GLU A 214 -4.13 -12.69 -14.18
N SER A 215 -3.73 -11.56 -13.60
CA SER A 215 -3.85 -11.27 -12.18
C SER A 215 -4.09 -9.78 -11.96
N ILE A 216 -5.04 -9.45 -11.09
CA ILE A 216 -5.40 -8.06 -10.76
C ILE A 216 -5.12 -7.82 -9.28
N ILE A 217 -4.30 -6.82 -8.98
CA ILE A 217 -3.81 -6.56 -7.63
C ILE A 217 -4.26 -5.17 -7.19
N PHE A 218 -5.02 -5.10 -6.10
CA PHE A 218 -5.37 -3.84 -5.46
C PHE A 218 -4.41 -3.57 -4.30
N GLY A 219 -3.79 -2.40 -4.25
CA GLY A 219 -2.81 -2.06 -3.20
C GLY A 219 -3.40 -2.17 -1.79
N GLU A 220 -4.30 -1.25 -1.43
CA GLU A 220 -5.04 -1.25 -0.16
C GLU A 220 -6.51 -0.90 -0.40
N ILE A 221 -7.41 -1.67 0.23
CA ILE A 221 -8.85 -1.50 0.12
C ILE A 221 -9.31 -0.35 1.02
N SER A 222 -10.09 0.54 0.44
CA SER A 222 -10.66 1.73 1.08
C SER A 222 -12.10 1.97 0.62
N THR A 223 -12.76 2.96 1.20
CA THR A 223 -14.10 3.42 0.78
C THR A 223 -14.18 3.74 -0.71
N GLN A 224 -13.09 4.24 -1.32
CA GLN A 224 -13.12 4.68 -2.72
C GLN A 224 -13.07 3.53 -3.73
N ASN A 225 -12.57 2.34 -3.33
CA ASN A 225 -12.24 1.27 -4.27
C ASN A 225 -12.85 -0.09 -3.93
N ALA A 226 -13.39 -0.28 -2.71
CA ALA A 226 -13.89 -1.58 -2.26
C ALA A 226 -14.95 -2.17 -3.20
N PHE A 227 -15.89 -1.35 -3.68
CA PHE A 227 -16.92 -1.77 -4.62
C PHE A 227 -16.32 -2.23 -5.95
N ASN A 228 -15.42 -1.46 -6.55
CA ASN A 228 -14.76 -1.82 -7.81
C ASN A 228 -13.89 -3.07 -7.66
N ALA A 229 -13.15 -3.18 -6.56
CA ALA A 229 -12.30 -4.32 -6.27
C ALA A 229 -13.12 -5.62 -6.15
N LEU A 230 -14.27 -5.56 -5.47
CA LEU A 230 -15.15 -6.72 -5.34
C LEU A 230 -15.89 -7.03 -6.65
N ASN A 231 -16.25 -6.04 -7.47
CA ASN A 231 -16.80 -6.27 -8.80
C ASN A 231 -15.82 -6.97 -9.73
N VAL A 232 -14.54 -6.61 -9.70
CA VAL A 232 -13.50 -7.36 -10.42
C VAL A 232 -13.54 -8.83 -10.02
N LEU A 233 -13.55 -9.10 -8.72
CA LEU A 233 -13.58 -10.47 -8.20
C LEU A 233 -14.84 -11.22 -8.66
N ASN A 234 -16.00 -10.54 -8.67
CA ASN A 234 -17.27 -11.09 -9.15
C ASN A 234 -17.30 -11.41 -10.66
N THR A 235 -16.41 -10.84 -11.48
CA THR A 235 -16.29 -11.23 -12.90
C THR A 235 -15.64 -12.60 -13.12
N GLY A 236 -15.23 -13.29 -12.05
CA GLY A 236 -14.50 -14.56 -12.11
C GLY A 236 -12.99 -14.37 -12.28
N ALA A 237 -12.46 -13.22 -11.86
CA ALA A 237 -11.03 -12.96 -11.85
C ALA A 237 -10.28 -14.02 -11.02
N ARG A 238 -9.10 -14.40 -11.50
CA ARG A 238 -8.18 -15.33 -10.84
C ARG A 238 -6.88 -14.60 -10.49
N GLY A 239 -6.16 -15.12 -9.49
CA GLY A 239 -4.94 -14.48 -8.98
C GLY A 239 -5.21 -13.07 -8.48
N TRP A 240 -6.45 -12.76 -8.09
CA TRP A 240 -6.82 -11.47 -7.56
C TRP A 240 -6.25 -11.34 -6.16
N MET A 241 -5.56 -10.25 -5.87
CA MET A 241 -5.04 -10.02 -4.52
C MET A 241 -5.28 -8.60 -4.05
N CYS A 242 -5.46 -8.44 -2.75
CA CYS A 242 -5.48 -7.12 -2.15
C CYS A 242 -4.95 -7.11 -0.72
N SER A 243 -4.73 -5.91 -0.18
CA SER A 243 -4.60 -5.74 1.26
C SER A 243 -5.76 -4.96 1.87
N VAL A 244 -6.10 -5.26 3.12
CA VAL A 244 -7.18 -4.57 3.86
C VAL A 244 -6.81 -4.38 5.32
N HIS A 245 -7.19 -3.26 5.91
CA HIS A 245 -7.05 -3.05 7.35
C HIS A 245 -8.10 -3.84 8.12
N ALA A 246 -7.67 -4.84 8.87
CA ALA A 246 -8.52 -5.60 9.77
C ALA A 246 -7.72 -6.07 10.98
N ASP A 247 -8.35 -6.08 12.16
CA ASP A 247 -7.71 -6.45 13.42
C ASP A 247 -7.69 -7.96 13.66
N ARG A 248 -8.45 -8.71 12.84
CA ARG A 248 -8.52 -10.18 12.81
C ARG A 248 -9.04 -10.65 11.44
N PRO A 249 -8.72 -11.88 10.99
CA PRO A 249 -9.10 -12.40 9.68
C PRO A 249 -10.61 -12.37 9.43
N GLU A 250 -11.43 -12.71 10.43
CA GLU A 250 -12.88 -12.84 10.32
C GLU A 250 -13.58 -11.49 10.05
N MET A 251 -12.89 -10.37 10.31
CA MET A 251 -13.41 -9.02 10.07
C MET A 251 -13.23 -8.56 8.63
N VAL A 252 -12.56 -9.33 7.78
CA VAL A 252 -12.27 -8.94 6.39
C VAL A 252 -13.55 -8.60 5.61
N SER A 253 -14.56 -9.49 5.59
CA SER A 253 -15.85 -9.22 4.92
C SER A 253 -16.52 -7.95 5.46
N ALA A 254 -16.56 -7.80 6.78
CA ALA A 254 -17.18 -6.66 7.44
C ALA A 254 -16.47 -5.34 7.09
N ARG A 255 -15.15 -5.35 6.90
CA ARG A 255 -14.38 -4.18 6.48
C ARG A 255 -14.65 -3.82 5.02
N PHE A 256 -14.80 -4.80 4.14
CA PHE A 256 -15.27 -4.56 2.77
C PHE A 256 -16.68 -3.97 2.78
N GLN A 257 -17.61 -4.57 3.52
CA GLN A 257 -18.99 -4.09 3.62
C GLN A 257 -19.05 -2.64 4.10
N ALA A 258 -18.35 -2.33 5.20
CA ALA A 258 -18.32 -0.97 5.73
C ALA A 258 -17.77 0.06 4.73
N ASN A 259 -16.76 -0.31 3.93
CA ASN A 259 -16.22 0.56 2.88
C ASN A 259 -17.20 0.76 1.72
N ILE A 260 -17.94 -0.28 1.33
CA ILE A 260 -18.96 -0.21 0.27
C ILE A 260 -20.15 0.63 0.75
N ASP A 261 -20.62 0.40 1.98
CA ASP A 261 -21.73 1.16 2.57
C ASP A 261 -21.38 2.65 2.66
N ALA A 262 -20.14 2.97 3.04
CA ALA A 262 -19.65 4.34 3.12
C ALA A 262 -19.51 5.02 1.75
N SER A 263 -19.37 4.27 0.66
CA SER A 263 -19.35 4.82 -0.71
C SER A 263 -20.77 5.09 -1.23
N GLY A 264 -21.81 4.57 -0.57
CA GLY A 264 -23.21 4.65 -1.00
C GLY A 264 -23.61 3.59 -2.03
N GLU A 265 -22.69 2.71 -2.41
CA GLU A 265 -22.95 1.58 -3.30
C GLU A 265 -23.62 0.43 -2.53
N LYS A 266 -24.16 -0.55 -3.27
CA LYS A 266 -24.82 -1.72 -2.66
C LYS A 266 -24.30 -3.01 -3.26
N LEU A 267 -23.64 -3.79 -2.42
CA LEU A 267 -23.15 -5.13 -2.73
C LEU A 267 -23.01 -5.92 -1.42
N ASP A 268 -23.33 -7.21 -1.44
CA ASP A 268 -23.14 -8.10 -0.28
C ASP A 268 -21.70 -8.61 -0.25
N ALA A 269 -20.85 -7.94 0.49
CA ALA A 269 -19.43 -8.27 0.54
C ALA A 269 -19.17 -9.67 1.09
N ASP A 270 -19.89 -10.07 2.14
CA ASP A 270 -19.68 -11.37 2.77
C ASP A 270 -20.04 -12.51 1.82
N TYR A 271 -21.16 -12.40 1.12
CA TYR A 271 -21.58 -13.39 0.13
C TYR A 271 -20.52 -13.59 -0.96
N PHE A 272 -20.09 -12.52 -1.64
CA PHE A 272 -19.13 -12.64 -2.74
C PHE A 272 -17.75 -13.11 -2.27
N MET A 273 -17.26 -12.59 -1.14
CA MET A 273 -15.95 -12.96 -0.64
C MET A 273 -15.91 -14.43 -0.22
N ARG A 274 -16.94 -14.97 0.44
CA ARG A 274 -17.01 -16.40 0.78
C ARG A 274 -17.05 -17.33 -0.43
N GLN A 275 -17.49 -16.85 -1.59
CA GLN A 275 -17.52 -17.64 -2.81
C GLN A 275 -16.21 -17.54 -3.61
N MET A 276 -15.52 -16.40 -3.53
CA MET A 276 -14.47 -16.06 -4.48
C MET A 276 -13.08 -15.92 -3.87
N VAL A 277 -12.95 -15.55 -2.59
CA VAL A 277 -11.66 -15.45 -1.89
C VAL A 277 -11.24 -16.83 -1.40
N ASP A 278 -10.09 -17.30 -1.84
CA ASP A 278 -9.56 -18.60 -1.44
C ASP A 278 -8.84 -18.51 -0.09
N LEU A 279 -7.97 -17.52 0.08
CA LEU A 279 -7.13 -17.38 1.27
C LEU A 279 -7.18 -15.97 1.87
N VAL A 280 -7.23 -15.91 3.20
CA VAL A 280 -6.93 -14.72 3.99
C VAL A 280 -5.63 -14.96 4.76
N ILE A 281 -4.61 -14.16 4.49
CA ILE A 281 -3.33 -14.20 5.20
C ILE A 281 -3.27 -13.00 6.15
N HIS A 282 -3.19 -13.24 7.44
CA HIS A 282 -3.19 -12.20 8.47
C HIS A 282 -1.80 -11.96 9.03
N ILE A 283 -1.38 -10.70 9.03
CA ILE A 283 -0.09 -10.25 9.55
C ILE A 283 -0.26 -9.32 10.73
N THR A 284 0.41 -9.65 11.82
CA THR A 284 0.45 -8.86 13.05
C THR A 284 1.83 -8.24 13.26
N ARG A 285 1.90 -7.28 14.18
CA ARG A 285 3.15 -6.68 14.64
C ARG A 285 3.14 -6.67 16.16
N ASP A 286 4.11 -7.33 16.77
CA ASP A 286 4.21 -7.38 18.23
C ASP A 286 4.81 -6.09 18.82
N LEU A 287 4.89 -6.02 20.14
CA LEU A 287 5.45 -4.87 20.86
C LEU A 287 6.96 -4.68 20.61
N SER A 288 7.68 -5.74 20.24
CA SER A 288 9.09 -5.64 19.82
C SER A 288 9.23 -5.06 18.40
N GLY A 289 8.11 -4.94 17.68
CA GLY A 289 8.06 -4.49 16.31
C GLY A 289 8.27 -5.60 15.28
N LYS A 290 8.44 -6.86 15.72
CA LYS A 290 8.52 -8.03 14.84
C LYS A 290 7.17 -8.23 14.16
N ARG A 291 7.22 -8.51 12.86
CA ARG A 291 6.06 -8.78 12.02
C ARG A 291 5.99 -10.27 11.75
N SER A 292 4.83 -10.86 11.98
CA SER A 292 4.61 -12.30 11.81
C SER A 292 3.28 -12.55 11.13
N ILE A 293 3.25 -13.54 10.23
CA ILE A 293 1.99 -14.12 9.77
C ILE A 293 1.47 -14.97 10.93
N THR A 294 0.28 -14.67 11.41
CA THR A 294 -0.33 -15.40 12.54
C THR A 294 -1.46 -16.29 12.11
N ASP A 295 -2.13 -15.96 11.01
CA ASP A 295 -3.30 -16.71 10.57
C ASP A 295 -3.30 -16.86 9.05
N ILE A 296 -3.66 -18.07 8.61
CA ILE A 296 -3.93 -18.42 7.22
C ILE A 296 -5.27 -19.15 7.24
N TRP A 297 -6.28 -18.47 6.69
CA TRP A 297 -7.68 -18.91 6.71
C TRP A 297 -8.18 -19.16 5.30
N GLU A 298 -8.63 -20.37 5.04
CA GLU A 298 -9.36 -20.74 3.81
C GLU A 298 -10.80 -20.27 3.92
N MET A 299 -11.09 -19.10 3.39
CA MET A 299 -12.35 -18.40 3.61
C MET A 299 -13.57 -19.16 3.07
N LYS A 300 -13.42 -19.86 1.93
CA LYS A 300 -14.52 -20.66 1.33
C LYS A 300 -14.91 -21.86 2.19
N ASN A 301 -13.91 -22.49 2.81
CA ASN A 301 -14.06 -23.69 3.62
C ASN A 301 -14.31 -23.37 5.11
N ASP A 302 -14.24 -22.08 5.47
CA ASP A 302 -14.26 -21.60 6.85
C ASP A 302 -13.25 -22.33 7.76
N THR A 303 -12.08 -22.66 7.21
CA THR A 303 -11.08 -23.52 7.86
C THR A 303 -9.75 -22.78 8.03
N TYR A 304 -9.17 -22.88 9.22
CA TYR A 304 -7.84 -22.32 9.50
C TYR A 304 -6.77 -23.37 9.28
N VAL A 305 -5.84 -23.09 8.37
CA VAL A 305 -4.61 -23.90 8.21
C VAL A 305 -3.60 -23.50 9.28
N MET A 306 -3.55 -22.22 9.61
CA MET A 306 -2.73 -21.66 10.68
C MET A 306 -3.53 -20.63 11.46
N ARG A 307 -3.45 -20.63 12.79
CA ARG A 307 -4.14 -19.67 13.66
C ARG A 307 -3.27 -19.28 14.84
N ASN A 308 -3.22 -18.00 15.17
CA ASN A 308 -2.40 -17.46 16.27
C ASN A 308 -0.92 -17.91 16.26
N GLY A 309 -0.34 -18.18 15.10
CA GLY A 309 1.04 -18.67 14.98
C GLY A 309 1.20 -20.20 14.99
N GLU A 310 0.11 -20.95 15.19
CA GLU A 310 0.13 -22.42 15.27
C GLU A 310 -0.50 -23.03 14.01
N ILE A 311 0.15 -24.03 13.43
CA ILE A 311 -0.35 -24.80 12.29
C ILE A 311 -1.37 -25.82 12.82
N LEU A 312 -2.60 -25.75 12.32
CA LEU A 312 -3.73 -26.55 12.81
C LEU A 312 -4.01 -27.79 11.97
N ASP A 313 -3.77 -27.72 10.67
CA ASP A 313 -4.06 -28.82 9.75
C ASP A 313 -2.86 -29.11 8.85
N ARG A 314 -2.13 -30.19 9.18
CA ARG A 314 -0.94 -30.64 8.44
C ARG A 314 -1.29 -31.57 7.28
N GLU A 315 -2.53 -32.05 7.17
CA GLU A 315 -2.91 -32.97 6.09
C GLU A 315 -3.38 -32.21 4.83
N MET A 316 -3.70 -30.92 4.93
CA MET A 316 -4.11 -30.06 3.81
C MET A 316 -2.98 -29.25 3.14
N ALA A 317 -1.76 -29.30 3.67
CA ALA A 317 -0.59 -28.60 3.11
C ALA A 317 0.10 -29.34 1.93
N ALA A 318 -0.41 -30.51 1.53
CA ALA A 318 0.11 -31.36 0.45
C ALA A 318 -0.61 -31.19 -0.90
#